data_AF-Q7VAZ3-F1
#
_entry.id   AF-Q7VAZ3-F1
#
_cell.length_a   1.000
_cell.length_b   1.000
_cell.length_c   1.000
_cell.angle_alpha   90.00
_cell.angle_beta   90.00
_cell.angle_gamma   90.00
#
_symmetry.space_group_name_H-M   'P 1'
#
loop_
_entity.id
_entity.type
_entity.pdbx_description
1 polymer ?
#
loop_
_entity_poly.entity_id
_entity_poly.type
_entity_poly.pdbx_seq_one_letter_code
_entity_poly.pdbx_strand_id
1 'polypeptide(L)' 'MMARKIILLGASLSNSLLLVLMICLGSQNLSDRHNINLGFSSTESYPTGFLVGISIALGSLSGGLTASLITTSRNKEY' A
#
# COMPACT_ATOMS: atom_id res chain seq x y z
N MET A 1 -25.50 6.43 2.94
CA MET A 1 -24.80 5.20 3.35
C MET A 1 -23.73 4.74 2.35
N MET A 2 -24.02 4.64 1.05
CA MET A 2 -23.03 4.33 0.00
C MET A 2 -21.96 5.41 -0.20
N ALA A 3 -22.32 6.69 -0.11
CA ALA A 3 -21.38 7.80 -0.31
C ALA A 3 -20.15 7.72 0.62
N ARG A 4 -20.35 7.42 1.90
CA ARG A 4 -19.23 7.29 2.86
C ARG A 4 -18.28 6.14 2.53
N LYS A 5 -18.80 5.05 1.95
CA LYS A 5 -18.00 3.90 1.49
C LYS A 5 -17.17 4.27 0.29
N ILE A 6 -17.78 4.94 -0.70
CA ILE A 6 -17.09 5.42 -1.90
C ILE A 6 -16.00 6.42 -1.51
N ILE A 7 -16.27 7.31 -0.56
CA ILE A 7 -15.27 8.27 -0.05
C ILE A 7 -14.12 7.54 0.67
N LEU A 8 -14.41 6.57 1.54
CA LEU A 8 -13.38 5.78 2.23
C LEU A 8 -12.51 4.97 1.26
N LEU A 9 -13.15 4.33 0.30
CA LEU A 9 -12.50 3.48 -0.70
C LEU A 9 -11.65 4.35 -1.64
N GLY A 10 -12.20 5.47 -2.10
CA GLY A 10 -11.48 6.48 -2.88
C GLY A 10 -10.30 7.09 -2.12
N ALA A 11 -10.48 7.47 -0.85
CA ALA A 11 -9.40 7.98 -0.01
C ALA A 11 -8.29 6.94 0.21
N SER A 12 -8.66 5.67 0.43
CA SER A 12 -7.70 4.58 0.62
C SER A 12 -6.88 4.29 -0.65
N LEU A 13 -7.53 4.29 -1.81
CA LEU A 13 -6.87 4.14 -3.11
C LEU A 13 -5.94 5.31 -3.41
N SER A 14 -6.43 6.55 -3.25
CA SER A 14 -5.64 7.76 -3.48
C SER A 14 -4.42 7.84 -2.56
N ASN A 15 -4.59 7.50 -1.27
CA ASN A 15 -3.48 7.45 -0.32
C ASN A 15 -2.44 6.39 -0.70
N SER A 16 -2.89 5.20 -1.07
CA SER A 16 -1.99 4.12 -1.48
C SER A 16 -1.23 4.48 -2.77
N LEU A 17 -1.90 5.12 -3.73
CA LEU A 17 -1.28 5.63 -4.94
C LEU A 17 -0.24 6.72 -4.65
N LEU A 18 -0.56 7.67 -3.78
CA LEU A 18 0.37 8.72 -3.35
C LEU A 18 1.61 8.12 -2.67
N LEU A 19 1.41 7.14 -1.79
CA LEU A 19 2.51 6.40 -1.16
C LEU A 19 3.39 5.74 -2.21
N VAL A 20 2.82 5.03 -3.19
CA VAL A 20 3.59 4.41 -4.27
C VAL A 20 4.39 5.44 -5.08
N LEU A 21 3.81 6.61 -5.38
CA LEU A 21 4.53 7.68 -6.08
C LEU A 21 5.70 8.23 -5.25
N MET A 22 5.49 8.45 -3.96
CA MET A 22 6.55 8.88 -3.04
C MET A 22 7.66 7.84 -2.93
N ILE A 23 7.30 6.56 -2.88
CA ILE A 23 8.25 5.45 -2.85
C ILE A 23 9.04 5.39 -4.17
N CYS A 24 8.38 5.59 -5.31
CA CYS A 24 9.04 5.65 -6.61
C CYS A 24 10.05 6.81 -6.66
N LEU A 25 9.66 8.01 -6.22
CA LEU A 25 10.55 9.17 -6.12
C LEU A 25 11.74 8.92 -5.17
N GLY A 26 11.47 8.37 -3.98
CA GLY A 26 12.51 8.04 -3.00
C GLY A 26 13.45 6.94 -3.49
N SER A 27 12.93 5.91 -4.15
CA SER A 27 13.73 4.79 -4.67
C SER A 27 14.69 5.21 -5.79
N GLN A 28 14.27 6.19 -6.60
CA GLN A 28 15.13 6.79 -7.62
C GLN A 28 16.24 7.63 -7.00
N ASN A 29 16.01 8.23 -5.83
CA ASN A 29 17.00 9.07 -5.13
C ASN A 29 17.92 8.26 -4.20
N LEU A 30 17.59 7.01 -3.89
CA LEU A 30 18.45 6.13 -3.08
C LEU A 30 19.57 5.52 -3.94
N SER A 31 20.81 5.77 -3.54
CA SER A 31 22.01 5.15 -4.14
C SER A 31 22.26 3.73 -3.61
N ASP A 32 21.84 3.44 -2.38
CA ASP A 32 22.02 2.12 -1.77
C ASP A 32 21.07 1.09 -2.39
N ARG A 33 21.65 0.00 -2.87
CA ARG A 33 20.98 -1.10 -3.57
C ARG A 33 21.27 -2.38 -2.81
N HIS A 34 20.23 -3.06 -2.32
CA HIS A 34 20.38 -4.30 -1.55
C HIS A 34 19.78 -5.47 -2.33
N ASN A 35 20.49 -6.60 -2.33
CA ASN A 35 19.99 -7.82 -2.92
C ASN A 35 19.18 -8.58 -1.87
N ILE A 36 17.95 -8.99 -2.21
CA ILE A 36 17.17 -9.87 -1.34
C ILE A 36 17.28 -11.29 -1.88
N ASN A 37 17.75 -12.19 -1.02
CA ASN A 37 17.67 -13.61 -1.30
C ASN A 37 16.32 -14.15 -0.81
N LEU A 38 15.46 -14.55 -1.74
CA LEU A 38 14.14 -15.13 -1.44
C LEU A 38 14.20 -16.65 -1.20
N GLY A 39 15.39 -17.20 -0.94
CA GLY A 39 15.61 -18.63 -0.67
C GLY A 39 15.71 -19.50 -1.91
N PHE A 40 15.07 -19.14 -3.02
CA PHE A 40 15.14 -19.85 -4.30
C PHE A 40 15.89 -19.09 -5.40
N SER A 41 16.03 -17.77 -5.25
CA SER A 41 16.78 -16.91 -6.16
C SER A 41 17.08 -15.56 -5.50
N SER A 42 18.22 -14.96 -5.86
CA SER A 42 18.54 -13.56 -5.58
C SER A 42 17.71 -12.66 -6.48
N THR A 43 16.94 -11.76 -5.88
CA THR A 43 16.17 -10.75 -6.60
C THR A 43 17.11 -9.69 -7.18
N GLU A 44 16.72 -8.94 -8.22
CA GLU A 44 17.49 -7.77 -8.63
C GLU A 44 17.68 -6.79 -7.47
N SER A 45 18.82 -6.08 -7.46
CA SER A 45 19.14 -5.19 -6.35
C SER A 45 18.15 -4.04 -6.26
N TYR A 46 17.27 -4.09 -5.26
CA TYR A 46 16.29 -3.04 -5.00
C TYR A 46 16.75 -2.17 -3.83
N PRO A 47 16.44 -0.87 -3.84
CA PRO A 47 16.72 -0.01 -2.69
C PRO A 47 15.89 -0.45 -1.47
N THR A 48 16.51 -0.51 -0.29
CA THR A 48 15.84 -0.94 0.95
C THR A 48 14.60 -0.10 1.27
N GLY A 49 14.65 1.20 0.97
CA GLY A 49 13.52 2.11 1.13
C GLY A 49 12.32 1.76 0.24
N PHE A 50 12.54 1.15 -0.93
CA PHE A 50 11.46 0.67 -1.80
C PHE A 50 10.71 -0.51 -1.18
N LEU A 51 11.45 -1.45 -0.57
CA LEU A 51 10.87 -2.64 0.06
C LEU A 51 10.05 -2.30 1.30
N VAL A 52 10.60 -1.45 2.17
CA VAL A 52 9.86 -0.95 3.34
C VAL A 52 8.65 -0.15 2.87
N GLY A 53 8.85 0.74 1.90
CA GLY A 53 7.78 1.54 1.30
C GLY A 53 6.63 0.69 0.77
N ILE A 54 6.91 -0.29 -0.08
CA ILE A 54 5.86 -1.10 -0.71
C ILE A 54 5.10 -1.94 0.33
N SER A 55 5.77 -2.41 1.37
CA SER A 55 5.09 -3.11 2.49
C SER A 55 4.08 -2.21 3.22
N ILE A 56 4.44 -0.93 3.44
CA ILE A 56 3.55 0.07 4.05
C ILE A 56 2.38 0.39 3.12
N ALA A 57 2.64 0.59 1.82
CA ALA A 57 1.59 0.86 0.85
C ALA A 57 0.56 -0.28 0.76
N LEU A 58 1.04 -1.54 0.73
CA LEU A 58 0.18 -2.72 0.71
C LEU A 58 -0.61 -2.87 2.01
N GLY A 59 0.02 -2.64 3.17
CA GLY A 59 -0.66 -2.65 4.47
C GLY A 59 -1.76 -1.58 4.55
N SER A 60 -1.47 -0.35 4.13
CA SER A 60 -2.44 0.74 4.08
C SER A 60 -3.61 0.43 3.15
N LEU A 61 -3.33 -0.13 1.96
CA LEU A 61 -4.37 -0.50 1.00
C LEU A 61 -5.28 -1.59 1.57
N SER A 62 -4.69 -2.66 2.10
CA SER A 62 -5.41 -3.78 2.72
C SER A 62 -6.30 -3.32 3.88
N GLY A 63 -5.76 -2.49 4.77
CA GLY A 63 -6.50 -1.92 5.90
C GLY A 63 -7.67 -1.04 5.44
N GLY A 64 -7.44 -0.18 4.44
CA GLY A 64 -8.48 0.69 3.87
C GLY A 64 -9.61 -0.08 3.20
N LEU A 65 -9.29 -1.14 2.46
CA LEU A 65 -10.28 -2.05 1.86
C LEU A 65 -11.10 -2.75 2.94
N THR A 66 -10.43 -3.30 3.97
CA THR A 66 -11.08 -3.97 5.09
C THR A 66 -12.01 -3.02 5.86
N ALA A 67 -11.56 -1.79 6.15
CA ALA A 67 -12.36 -0.78 6.82
C ALA A 67 -13.61 -0.39 6.02
N SER A 68 -13.48 -0.29 4.69
CA SER A 68 -14.61 -0.03 3.78
C SER A 68 -15.62 -1.19 3.79
N LEU A 69 -15.13 -2.43 3.78
CA LEU A 69 -15.96 -3.64 3.83
C LEU A 69 -16.68 -3.80 5.18
N ILE A 70 -15.99 -3.63 6.31
CA ILE A 70 -16.61 -3.75 7.65
C ILE A 70 -17.65 -2.65 7.87
N THR A 71 -17.36 -1.42 7.45
CA THR A 71 -18.34 -0.32 7.43
C THR A 71 -19.56 -0.66 6.55
N THR A 72 -19.39 -1.54 5.54
CA THR A 72 -20.48 -2.09 4.74
C THR A 72 -21.37 -3.05 5.52
N SER A 73 -20.76 -3.97 6.28
CA SER A 73 -21.48 -5.03 7.01
C SER A 73 -22.31 -4.46 8.13
N ARG A 74 -21.73 -3.53 8.91
CA ARG A 74 -22.34 -2.96 10.11
C ARG A 74 -23.56 -2.07 9.84
N ASN A 75 -23.85 -1.79 8.57
CA ASN A 75 -24.95 -0.94 8.13
C ASN A 75 -26.09 -1.72 7.46
N LYS A 76 -25.98 -3.05 7.37
CA LYS A 76 -27.07 -3.94 6.91
C LYS A 76 -27.82 -4.61 8.06
N GLU A 77 -27.32 -4.52 9.30
CA GLU A 77 -27.88 -5.19 10.49
C GLU A 77 -28.83 -4.30 11.31
N TYR A 78 -29.18 -3.11 10.81
CA TYR A 78 -30.19 -2.18 11.35
C TYR A 78 -31.09 -1.71 10.20
#